data_AF-A0A9X5SBJ5-F1
#
_entry.id   AF-A0A9X5SBJ5-F1
#
_cell.length_a   1.000
_cell.length_b   1.000
_cell.length_c   1.000
_cell.angle_alpha   90.00
_cell.angle_beta   90.00
_cell.angle_gamma   90.00
#
_symmetry.space_group_name_H-M   'P 1'
#
loop_
_entity.id
_entity.type
_entity.pdbx_description
1 polymer ?
#
loop_
_entity_poly.entity_id
_entity_poly.type
_entity_poly.pdbx_seq_one_letter_code
_entity_poly.pdbx_strand_id
1 'polypeptide(L)'
;MNALDYIDSPLDSISTNNPYIITEVIELTEEHQTKLILIDYLLNNFLNLNNHPYLLGYNLYLKASLSEDKNRISLLEQAKFSFEKATSDSENAMFAKVYLAHVYYDLEEFNHCLDMIEQIPNNYFSKLPSHQNWRDLKIQELKICCLIKLKIFSNFEFILHSYFLKISSSSKHNIPVPTELSNVIKNIK
;
A
#
# COMPACT_ATOMS: atom_id res chain seq x y z
N MET A 1 -18.48 14.81 -10.05
CA MET A 1 -17.68 14.41 -11.23
C MET A 1 -16.58 13.51 -10.74
N ASN A 2 -16.58 12.26 -11.18
CA ASN A 2 -15.48 11.33 -10.99
C ASN A 2 -14.41 11.62 -12.06
N ALA A 3 -13.13 11.40 -11.77
CA ALA A 3 -12.06 11.58 -12.76
C ALA A 3 -12.27 10.64 -13.98
N LEU A 4 -12.95 9.51 -13.78
CA LEU A 4 -13.39 8.61 -14.82
C LEU A 4 -14.41 9.20 -15.80
N ASP A 5 -15.15 10.25 -15.43
CA ASP A 5 -16.15 10.88 -16.31
C ASP A 5 -15.50 11.52 -17.56
N TYR A 6 -14.16 11.62 -17.58
CA TYR A 6 -13.35 12.11 -18.71
C TYR A 6 -12.64 11.01 -19.50
N ILE A 7 -12.84 9.74 -19.14
CA ILE A 7 -12.26 8.58 -19.81
C ILE A 7 -13.40 7.83 -20.51
N ASP A 8 -13.40 7.84 -21.84
CA ASP A 8 -14.42 7.13 -22.63
C ASP A 8 -14.43 5.62 -22.33
N SER A 9 -13.23 5.02 -22.19
CA SER A 9 -13.03 3.65 -21.70
C SER A 9 -11.71 3.52 -20.92
N PRO A 10 -11.68 2.87 -19.73
CA PRO A 10 -10.43 2.62 -19.01
C PRO A 10 -9.36 1.91 -19.85
N LEU A 11 -9.79 1.08 -20.81
CA LEU A 11 -8.89 0.37 -21.72
C LEU A 11 -8.16 1.30 -22.69
N ASP A 12 -8.69 2.50 -22.97
CA ASP A 12 -8.03 3.47 -23.86
C ASP A 12 -6.71 3.97 -23.27
N SER A 13 -6.53 3.87 -21.95
CA SER A 13 -5.28 4.21 -21.26
C SER A 13 -4.08 3.43 -21.79
N ILE A 14 -4.29 2.23 -22.33
CA ILE A 14 -3.25 1.39 -22.96
C ILE A 14 -2.55 2.14 -24.10
N SER A 15 -3.30 2.92 -24.88
CA SER A 15 -2.77 3.67 -26.03
C SER A 15 -1.74 4.74 -25.64
N THR A 16 -1.71 5.15 -24.38
CA THR A 16 -0.74 6.14 -23.87
C THR A 16 0.67 5.59 -23.79
N ASN A 17 0.85 4.25 -23.75
CA ASN A 17 2.11 3.56 -23.50
C ASN A 17 2.87 4.08 -22.26
N ASN A 18 2.17 4.70 -21.31
CA ASN A 18 2.76 5.26 -20.10
C ASN A 18 2.32 4.43 -18.88
N PRO A 19 3.24 3.70 -18.22
CA PRO A 19 2.87 2.80 -17.14
C PRO A 19 2.31 3.51 -15.91
N TYR A 20 2.66 4.78 -15.68
CA TYR A 20 2.11 5.58 -14.59
C TYR A 20 0.64 5.93 -14.84
N ILE A 21 0.31 6.40 -16.05
CA ILE A 21 -1.07 6.75 -16.42
C ILE A 21 -1.97 5.52 -16.34
N ILE A 22 -1.52 4.38 -16.88
CA ILE A 22 -2.31 3.14 -16.82
C ILE A 22 -2.52 2.70 -15.36
N THR A 23 -1.50 2.85 -14.50
CA THR A 23 -1.63 2.55 -13.05
C THR A 23 -2.67 3.46 -12.38
N GLU A 24 -2.69 4.76 -12.69
CA GLU A 24 -3.72 5.68 -12.18
C GLU A 24 -5.13 5.27 -12.64
N VAL A 25 -5.29 4.85 -13.89
CA VAL A 25 -6.57 4.38 -14.42
C VAL A 25 -7.02 3.08 -13.73
N ILE A 26 -6.09 2.17 -13.41
CA ILE A 26 -6.40 0.95 -12.62
C ILE A 26 -6.97 1.31 -11.25
N GLU A 27 -6.39 2.28 -10.55
CA GLU A 27 -6.86 2.74 -9.23
C GLU A 27 -8.28 3.30 -9.31
N LEU A 28 -8.53 4.13 -10.32
CA LEU A 28 -9.80 4.81 -10.51
C LEU A 28 -10.92 3.88 -11.00
N THR A 29 -10.59 2.86 -11.79
CA THR A 29 -11.55 1.86 -12.29
C THR A 29 -12.26 1.18 -11.12
N GLU A 30 -13.56 0.91 -11.20
CA GLU A 30 -14.27 0.13 -10.17
C GLU A 30 -14.48 -1.33 -10.59
N GLU A 31 -14.64 -1.57 -11.90
CA GLU A 31 -14.91 -2.88 -12.46
C GLU A 31 -13.70 -3.83 -12.33
N HIS A 32 -13.89 -4.91 -11.58
CA HIS A 32 -12.84 -5.90 -11.26
C HIS A 32 -12.19 -6.52 -12.49
N GLN A 33 -12.99 -6.94 -13.49
CA GLN A 33 -12.47 -7.59 -14.69
C GLN A 33 -11.58 -6.64 -15.51
N THR A 34 -12.00 -5.38 -15.65
CA THR A 34 -11.23 -4.36 -16.36
C THR A 34 -9.92 -4.02 -15.63
N LYS A 35 -9.91 -3.97 -14.30
CA LYS A 35 -8.66 -3.84 -13.52
C LYS A 35 -7.68 -4.96 -13.84
N LEU A 36 -8.15 -6.21 -13.81
CA LEU A 36 -7.27 -7.36 -14.06
C LEU A 36 -6.66 -7.32 -15.46
N ILE A 37 -7.45 -6.95 -16.49
CA ILE A 37 -6.95 -6.80 -17.86
C ILE A 37 -5.84 -5.75 -17.93
N LEU A 38 -6.05 -4.58 -17.32
CA LEU A 38 -5.07 -3.49 -17.32
C LEU A 38 -3.80 -3.86 -16.54
N ILE A 39 -3.95 -4.50 -15.39
CA ILE A 39 -2.81 -4.99 -14.59
C ILE A 39 -2.00 -6.03 -15.39
N ASP A 40 -2.66 -7.01 -15.99
CA ASP A 40 -1.99 -8.03 -16.80
C ASP A 40 -1.28 -7.43 -17.99
N TYR A 41 -1.88 -6.44 -18.63
CA TYR A 41 -1.26 -5.71 -19.72
C TYR A 41 0.02 -4.99 -19.26
N LEU A 42 -0.01 -4.29 -18.12
CA LEU A 42 1.18 -3.63 -17.57
C LEU A 42 2.30 -4.60 -17.22
N LEU A 43 1.98 -5.67 -16.49
CA LEU A 43 2.94 -6.65 -16.03
C LEU A 43 3.64 -7.36 -17.20
N ASN A 44 2.93 -7.59 -18.30
CA ASN A 44 3.49 -8.31 -19.45
C ASN A 44 4.27 -7.43 -20.44
N ASN A 45 4.03 -6.12 -20.48
CA ASN A 45 4.56 -5.25 -21.54
C ASN A 45 5.50 -4.15 -21.06
N PHE A 46 5.27 -3.59 -19.86
CA PHE A 46 5.96 -2.37 -19.42
C PHE A 46 6.80 -2.55 -18.17
N LEU A 47 6.42 -3.47 -17.29
CA LEU A 47 6.99 -3.54 -15.95
C LEU A 47 7.95 -4.72 -15.81
N ASN A 48 9.20 -4.41 -15.46
CA ASN A 48 10.16 -5.40 -15.00
C ASN A 48 11.02 -4.82 -13.87
N LEU A 49 11.80 -5.70 -13.25
CA LEU A 49 12.63 -5.33 -12.10
C LEU A 49 13.70 -4.29 -12.42
N ASN A 50 14.10 -4.14 -13.69
CA ASN A 50 15.20 -3.26 -14.08
C ASN A 50 14.75 -1.85 -14.46
N ASN A 51 13.50 -1.65 -14.88
CA ASN A 51 13.01 -0.35 -15.34
C ASN A 51 12.06 0.33 -14.35
N HIS A 52 11.16 -0.41 -13.71
CA HIS A 52 10.13 0.15 -12.83
C HIS A 52 9.83 -0.78 -11.63
N PRO A 53 10.82 -1.08 -10.76
CA PRO A 53 10.63 -2.02 -9.66
C PRO A 53 9.51 -1.61 -8.70
N TYR A 54 9.32 -0.31 -8.47
CA TYR A 54 8.22 0.20 -7.64
C TYR A 54 6.85 -0.09 -8.26
N LEU A 55 6.62 0.30 -9.52
CA LEU A 55 5.34 0.07 -10.21
C LEU A 55 5.06 -1.42 -10.40
N LEU A 56 6.11 -2.23 -10.64
CA LEU A 56 5.99 -3.68 -10.71
C LEU A 56 5.46 -4.23 -9.38
N GLY A 57 6.11 -3.88 -8.26
CA GLY A 57 5.67 -4.32 -6.93
C GLY A 57 4.25 -3.86 -6.63
N TYR A 58 3.93 -2.61 -6.98
CA TYR A 58 2.60 -2.04 -6.76
C TYR A 58 1.51 -2.78 -7.51
N ASN A 59 1.68 -3.02 -8.82
CA ASN A 59 0.68 -3.71 -9.62
C ASN A 59 0.57 -5.20 -9.26
N LEU A 60 1.66 -5.85 -8.84
CA LEU A 60 1.61 -7.21 -8.28
C LEU A 60 0.82 -7.25 -6.96
N TYR A 61 1.02 -6.27 -6.08
CA TYR A 61 0.27 -6.14 -4.82
C TYR A 61 -1.22 -5.91 -5.08
N LEU A 62 -1.57 -5.02 -6.01
CA LEU A 62 -2.95 -4.81 -6.44
C LEU A 62 -3.56 -6.10 -6.98
N LYS A 63 -2.85 -6.82 -7.87
CA LYS A 63 -3.31 -8.11 -8.39
C LYS A 63 -3.56 -9.12 -7.27
N ALA A 64 -2.69 -9.16 -6.27
CA ALA A 64 -2.83 -10.03 -5.11
C ALA A 64 -4.12 -9.74 -4.32
N SER A 65 -4.48 -8.46 -4.14
CA SER A 65 -5.72 -8.05 -3.47
C SER A 65 -7.00 -8.45 -4.22
N LEU A 66 -6.88 -8.70 -5.53
CA LEU A 66 -7.98 -9.10 -6.42
C LEU A 66 -8.06 -10.62 -6.65
N SER A 67 -7.07 -11.39 -6.17
CA SER A 67 -6.90 -12.81 -6.46
C SER A 67 -7.35 -13.72 -5.30
N GLU A 68 -7.67 -14.98 -5.61
CA GLU A 68 -7.91 -16.02 -4.60
C GLU A 68 -6.61 -16.45 -3.88
N ASP A 69 -6.75 -17.01 -2.67
CA ASP A 69 -5.68 -17.26 -1.69
C ASP A 69 -4.42 -17.93 -2.26
N LYS A 70 -4.55 -18.95 -3.12
CA LYS A 70 -3.40 -19.68 -3.67
C LYS A 70 -2.52 -18.81 -4.57
N ASN A 71 -3.14 -17.95 -5.38
CA ASN A 71 -2.41 -17.05 -6.27
C ASN A 71 -1.95 -15.80 -5.52
N ARG A 72 -2.72 -15.38 -4.51
CA ARG A 72 -2.42 -14.21 -3.67
C ARG A 72 -1.02 -14.30 -3.05
N ILE A 73 -0.67 -15.41 -2.39
CA ILE A 73 0.65 -15.54 -1.72
C ILE A 73 1.80 -15.42 -2.72
N SER A 74 1.71 -16.11 -3.86
CA SER A 74 2.75 -16.04 -4.89
C SER A 74 2.93 -14.63 -5.46
N LEU A 75 1.83 -13.87 -5.62
CA LEU A 75 1.87 -12.48 -6.06
C LEU A 75 2.48 -11.56 -5.00
N LEU A 76 2.15 -11.77 -3.73
CA LEU A 76 2.75 -11.02 -2.61
C LEU A 76 4.27 -11.26 -2.53
N GLU A 77 4.74 -12.49 -2.71
CA GLU A 77 6.18 -12.79 -2.74
C GLU A 77 6.91 -12.10 -3.90
N GLN A 78 6.30 -12.06 -5.09
CA GLN A 78 6.85 -11.31 -6.22
C GLN A 78 6.84 -9.79 -5.98
N ALA A 79 5.77 -9.28 -5.36
CA ALA A 79 5.68 -7.88 -4.97
C ALA A 79 6.76 -7.51 -3.95
N LYS A 80 6.99 -8.38 -2.95
CA LYS A 80 8.03 -8.25 -1.92
C LYS A 80 9.40 -8.01 -2.56
N PHE A 81 9.82 -8.93 -3.43
CA PHE A 81 11.12 -8.82 -4.12
C PHE A 81 11.25 -7.54 -4.95
N SER A 82 10.16 -7.14 -5.63
CA SER A 82 10.13 -5.92 -6.43
C SER A 82 10.27 -4.66 -5.57
N PHE A 83 9.58 -4.62 -4.42
CA PHE A 83 9.69 -3.51 -3.49
C PHE A 83 11.04 -3.46 -2.77
N GLU A 84 11.62 -4.59 -2.37
CA GLU A 84 12.97 -4.64 -1.80
C GLU A 84 13.97 -3.95 -2.73
N LYS A 85 13.92 -4.22 -4.04
CA LYS A 85 14.72 -3.51 -5.03
C LYS A 85 14.37 -2.01 -5.09
N ALA A 86 13.09 -1.65 -5.09
CA ALA A 86 12.63 -0.26 -5.15
C ALA A 86 13.00 0.57 -3.91
N THR A 87 13.23 -0.05 -2.75
CA THR A 87 13.69 0.66 -1.54
C THR A 87 15.09 1.26 -1.69
N SER A 88 15.88 0.75 -2.63
CA SER A 88 17.21 1.26 -2.95
C SER A 88 17.18 2.42 -3.96
N ASP A 89 16.02 2.73 -4.55
CA ASP A 89 15.84 3.78 -5.54
C ASP A 89 15.33 5.08 -4.88
N SER A 90 16.08 6.17 -5.06
CA SER A 90 15.91 7.42 -4.29
C SER A 90 14.54 8.09 -4.45
N GLU A 91 13.90 7.98 -5.62
CA GLU A 91 12.65 8.72 -5.89
C GLU A 91 11.44 8.08 -5.17
N ASN A 92 11.37 6.74 -5.15
CA ASN A 92 10.21 6.00 -4.66
C ASN A 92 10.49 5.21 -3.38
N ALA A 93 11.70 5.28 -2.81
CA ALA A 93 12.11 4.47 -1.66
C ALA A 93 11.10 4.48 -0.50
N MET A 94 10.59 5.64 -0.11
CA MET A 94 9.67 5.73 1.03
C MET A 94 8.29 5.15 0.71
N PHE A 95 7.79 5.32 -0.52
CA PHE A 95 6.56 4.67 -0.95
C PHE A 95 6.74 3.15 -1.04
N ALA A 96 7.87 2.69 -1.58
CA ALA A 96 8.23 1.27 -1.63
C ALA A 96 8.28 0.65 -0.22
N LYS A 97 8.87 1.33 0.77
CA LYS A 97 8.89 0.87 2.16
C LYS A 97 7.49 0.71 2.76
N VAL A 98 6.57 1.61 2.46
CA VAL A 98 5.17 1.50 2.93
C VAL A 98 4.51 0.26 2.37
N TYR A 99 4.58 0.06 1.05
CA TYR A 99 3.95 -1.12 0.45
C TYR A 99 4.66 -2.41 0.83
N LEU A 100 5.98 -2.39 1.01
CA LEU A 100 6.72 -3.53 1.52
C LEU A 100 6.29 -3.89 2.96
N ALA A 101 6.04 -2.90 3.82
CA ALA A 101 5.48 -3.15 5.15
C ALA A 101 4.08 -3.79 5.07
N HIS A 102 3.22 -3.34 4.16
CA HIS A 102 1.92 -3.99 3.91
C HIS A 102 2.06 -5.42 3.41
N VAL A 103 2.98 -5.68 2.48
CA VAL A 103 3.28 -7.03 1.99
C VAL A 103 3.76 -7.94 3.11
N TYR A 104 4.70 -7.49 3.95
CA TYR A 104 5.14 -8.25 5.11
C TYR A 104 3.99 -8.53 6.08
N TYR A 105 3.12 -7.55 6.33
CA TYR A 105 1.94 -7.76 7.17
C TYR A 105 0.98 -8.82 6.59
N ASP A 106 0.71 -8.74 5.29
CA ASP A 106 -0.18 -9.65 4.57
C ASP A 106 0.38 -11.09 4.45
N LEU A 107 1.70 -11.24 4.55
CA LEU A 107 2.43 -12.51 4.66
C LEU A 107 2.65 -12.96 6.11
N GLU A 108 2.08 -12.25 7.10
CA GLU A 108 2.23 -12.50 8.54
C GLU A 108 3.68 -12.39 9.06
N GLU A 109 4.56 -11.73 8.32
CA GLU A 109 5.95 -11.44 8.68
C GLU A 109 6.06 -10.17 9.56
N PHE A 110 5.39 -10.18 10.73
CA PHE A 110 5.17 -8.97 11.54
C PHE A 110 6.44 -8.26 12.02
N ASN A 111 7.54 -8.98 12.29
CA ASN A 111 8.81 -8.37 12.67
C ASN A 111 9.41 -7.55 11.52
N HIS A 112 9.48 -8.12 10.31
CA HIS A 112 9.96 -7.40 9.12
C HIS A 112 9.06 -6.21 8.78
N CYS A 113 7.74 -6.34 9.00
CA CYS A 113 6.82 -5.21 8.87
C CYS A 113 7.20 -4.06 9.82
N LEU A 114 7.47 -4.34 11.10
CA LEU A 114 7.92 -3.32 12.06
C LEU A 114 9.25 -2.69 11.64
N ASP A 115 10.23 -3.50 11.25
CA ASP A 115 11.54 -3.03 10.80
C ASP A 115 11.41 -2.05 9.61
N MET A 116 10.52 -2.33 8.66
CA MET A 116 10.25 -1.43 7.55
C MET A 116 9.58 -0.13 7.98
N ILE A 117 8.60 -0.21 8.88
CA ILE A 117 7.89 0.96 9.40
C ILE A 117 8.87 1.90 10.14
N GLU A 118 9.79 1.36 10.92
CA GLU A 118 10.77 2.14 11.69
C GLU A 118 11.78 2.88 10.82
N GLN A 119 11.99 2.43 9.59
CA GLN A 119 12.83 3.12 8.61
C GLN A 119 12.13 4.31 7.93
N ILE A 120 10.82 4.51 8.15
CA ILE A 120 10.06 5.62 7.59
C ILE A 120 10.11 6.79 8.59
N PRO A 121 10.63 7.97 8.20
CA PRO A 121 10.70 9.11 9.10
C PRO A 121 9.31 9.49 9.63
N ASN A 122 9.26 9.89 10.91
CA ASN A 122 8.01 10.34 11.52
C ASN A 122 7.41 11.52 10.72
N ASN A 123 6.13 11.37 10.39
CA ASN A 123 5.34 12.36 9.66
C ASN A 123 5.96 12.67 8.28
N TYR A 124 6.53 11.66 7.60
CA TYR A 124 7.15 11.84 6.29
C TYR A 124 6.13 12.31 5.25
N PHE A 125 4.98 11.63 5.16
CA PHE A 125 4.02 11.86 4.09
C PHE A 125 3.20 13.14 4.28
N SER A 126 2.95 13.54 5.51
CA SER A 126 2.33 14.83 5.86
C SER A 126 3.21 16.04 5.51
N LYS A 127 4.54 15.87 5.49
CA LYS A 127 5.51 16.92 5.10
C LYS A 127 5.68 17.05 3.58
N LEU A 128 5.15 16.12 2.79
CA LEU A 128 5.18 16.24 1.33
C LEU A 128 4.24 17.37 0.87
N PRO A 129 4.48 17.97 -0.32
CA PRO A 129 3.58 18.97 -0.90
C PRO A 129 2.13 18.49 -1.09
N SER A 130 1.93 17.19 -1.24
CA SER A 130 0.61 16.56 -1.36
C SER A 130 -0.09 16.31 -0.02
N HIS A 131 0.56 16.59 1.11
CA HIS A 131 0.00 16.49 2.47
C HIS A 131 -0.73 15.18 2.75
N GLN A 132 -0.10 14.04 2.45
CA GLN A 132 -0.67 12.69 2.57
C GLN A 132 -0.72 12.20 4.03
N ASN A 133 -1.35 12.97 4.93
CA ASN A 133 -1.47 12.66 6.36
C ASN A 133 -2.11 11.29 6.62
N TRP A 134 -3.04 10.88 5.74
CA TRP A 134 -3.72 9.59 5.80
C TRP A 134 -2.74 8.41 5.75
N ARG A 135 -1.62 8.55 5.03
CA ARG A 135 -0.63 7.49 4.88
C ARG A 135 0.21 7.35 6.15
N ASP A 136 0.57 8.46 6.80
CA ASP A 136 1.21 8.43 8.11
C ASP A 136 0.29 7.75 9.15
N LEU A 137 -1.02 8.04 9.13
CA LEU A 137 -2.00 7.35 9.99
C LEU A 137 -2.07 5.85 9.68
N LYS A 138 -2.10 5.47 8.39
CA LYS A 138 -2.17 4.07 7.97
C LYS A 138 -0.96 3.25 8.44
N ILE A 139 0.23 3.84 8.36
CA ILE A 139 1.47 3.21 8.84
C ILE A 139 1.44 3.02 10.36
N GLN A 140 0.93 4.00 11.11
CA GLN A 140 0.78 3.87 12.56
C GLN A 140 -0.27 2.83 12.95
N GLU A 141 -1.37 2.73 12.21
CA GLU A 141 -2.35 1.65 12.37
C GLU A 141 -1.67 0.29 12.20
N LEU A 142 -0.91 0.10 11.12
CA LEU A 142 -0.19 -1.14 10.83
C LEU A 142 0.81 -1.50 11.93
N LYS A 143 1.54 -0.49 12.45
CA LYS A 143 2.44 -0.66 13.60
C LYS A 143 1.72 -1.20 14.82
N ILE A 144 0.58 -0.61 15.18
CA ILE A 144 -0.25 -1.05 16.32
C ILE A 144 -0.69 -2.50 16.10
N CYS A 145 -1.14 -2.86 14.90
CA CYS A 145 -1.52 -4.22 14.56
C CYS A 145 -0.37 -5.22 14.75
N CYS A 146 0.83 -4.91 14.27
CA CYS A 146 2.01 -5.75 14.47
C CYS A 146 2.35 -5.93 15.95
N LEU A 147 2.33 -4.85 16.74
CA LEU A 147 2.61 -4.92 18.18
C LEU A 147 1.62 -5.84 18.91
N ILE A 148 0.33 -5.78 18.58
CA ILE A 148 -0.68 -6.69 19.13
C ILE A 148 -0.38 -8.14 18.71
N LYS A 149 -0.13 -8.39 17.42
CA LYS A 149 0.12 -9.73 16.88
C LYS A 149 1.37 -10.38 17.48
N LEU A 150 2.41 -9.58 17.74
CA LEU A 150 3.66 -10.02 18.37
C LEU A 150 3.59 -10.04 19.91
N LYS A 151 2.49 -9.56 20.51
CA LYS A 151 2.31 -9.41 21.96
C LYS A 151 3.38 -8.51 22.61
N ILE A 152 3.79 -7.47 21.90
CA ILE A 152 4.76 -6.48 22.39
C ILE A 152 3.99 -5.26 22.90
N PHE A 153 3.95 -5.10 24.24
CA PHE A 153 3.14 -4.06 24.89
C PHE A 153 3.96 -2.94 25.55
N SER A 154 5.29 -2.95 25.39
CA SER A 154 6.13 -1.86 25.87
C SER A 154 5.72 -0.53 25.22
N ASN A 155 5.39 0.47 26.04
CA ASN A 155 4.91 1.79 25.62
C ASN A 155 3.63 1.77 24.74
N PHE A 156 2.88 0.66 24.73
CA PHE A 156 1.74 0.50 23.82
C PHE A 156 0.62 1.50 24.07
N GLU A 157 0.33 1.81 25.34
CA GLU A 157 -0.63 2.86 25.71
C GLU A 157 -0.25 4.23 25.14
N PHE A 158 1.04 4.58 25.20
CA PHE A 158 1.53 5.84 24.63
C PHE A 158 1.39 5.85 23.10
N ILE A 159 1.71 4.74 22.44
CA ILE A 159 1.57 4.60 20.98
C ILE A 159 0.10 4.77 20.58
N LEU A 160 -0.83 4.06 21.25
CA LEU A 160 -2.26 4.18 21.00
C LEU A 160 -2.76 5.60 21.25
N HIS A 161 -2.38 6.22 22.37
CA HIS A 161 -2.77 7.59 22.67
C HIS A 161 -2.27 8.56 21.60
N SER A 162 -1.02 8.42 21.15
CA SER A 162 -0.45 9.24 20.09
C SER A 162 -1.20 9.07 18.76
N TYR A 163 -1.63 7.85 18.45
CA TYR A 163 -2.42 7.56 17.25
C TYR A 163 -3.81 8.21 17.32
N PHE A 164 -4.53 8.06 18.43
CA PHE A 164 -5.84 8.68 18.61
C PHE A 164 -5.78 10.21 18.61
N LEU A 165 -4.71 10.81 19.17
CA LEU A 165 -4.50 12.24 19.13
C LEU A 165 -4.24 12.76 17.71
N LYS A 166 -3.52 11.99 16.88
CA LYS A 166 -3.37 12.31 15.45
C LYS A 166 -4.69 12.21 14.68
N ILE A 167 -5.52 11.20 14.99
CA ILE A 167 -6.85 11.07 14.38
C ILE A 167 -7.74 12.26 14.76
N SER A 168 -7.80 12.62 16.05
CA SER A 168 -8.69 13.69 16.53
C SER A 168 -8.32 15.08 15.99
N SER A 169 -7.04 15.29 15.65
CA SER A 169 -6.55 16.53 15.04
C SER A 169 -6.58 16.52 13.50
N SER A 170 -6.97 15.41 12.87
CA SER A 170 -6.99 15.27 11.41
C SER A 170 -8.32 15.69 10.79
N SER A 171 -8.26 16.25 9.57
CA SER A 171 -9.44 16.44 8.73
C SER A 171 -10.13 15.10 8.46
N LYS A 172 -11.46 15.09 8.41
CA LYS A 172 -12.28 13.90 8.10
C LYS A 172 -11.87 13.19 6.80
N HIS A 173 -11.35 13.94 5.83
CA HIS A 173 -10.93 13.41 4.53
C HIS A 173 -9.56 12.71 4.58
N ASN A 174 -8.81 12.89 5.66
CA ASN A 174 -7.47 12.34 5.86
C ASN A 174 -7.46 11.15 6.83
N ILE A 175 -8.60 10.72 7.34
CA ILE A 175 -8.68 9.59 8.28
C ILE A 175 -9.03 8.35 7.47
N PRO A 176 -8.09 7.41 7.25
CA PRO A 176 -8.40 6.16 6.57
C PRO A 176 -9.32 5.29 7.45
N VAL A 177 -10.10 4.42 6.81
CA VAL A 177 -10.86 3.39 7.53
C VAL A 177 -9.86 2.41 8.18
N PRO A 178 -9.94 2.16 9.49
CA PRO A 178 -8.97 1.34 10.20
C PRO A 178 -9.30 -0.15 10.09
N THR A 179 -9.23 -0.68 8.87
CA THR A 179 -9.67 -2.05 8.54
C THR A 179 -8.86 -3.11 9.28
N GLU A 180 -7.54 -2.98 9.33
CA GLU A 180 -6.60 -3.93 9.91
C GLU A 180 -6.74 -3.93 11.43
N LEU A 181 -6.78 -2.76 12.05
CA LEU A 181 -6.97 -2.64 13.50
C LEU A 181 -8.33 -3.20 13.91
N SER A 182 -9.39 -2.90 13.15
CA SER A 182 -10.71 -3.46 13.38
C SER A 182 -10.71 -4.99 13.32
N ASN A 183 -10.00 -5.56 12.33
CA ASN A 183 -9.87 -7.01 12.17
C ASN A 183 -9.04 -7.65 13.27
N VAL A 184 -7.94 -7.02 13.69
CA VAL A 184 -7.10 -7.51 14.79
C VAL A 184 -7.92 -7.56 16.08
N ILE A 185 -8.59 -6.46 16.45
CA ILE A 185 -9.38 -6.36 17.69
C ILE A 185 -10.50 -7.41 17.74
N LYS A 186 -11.24 -7.61 16.63
CA LYS A 186 -12.29 -8.64 16.55
C LYS A 186 -11.79 -10.06 16.81
N ASN A 187 -10.50 -10.31 16.58
CA ASN A 187 -9.88 -11.61 16.70
C ASN A 187 -9.05 -11.79 17.97
N ILE A 188 -9.03 -10.80 18.89
CA ILE A 188 -8.45 -10.95 20.23
C ILE A 188 -9.41 -11.82 21.05
N LYS A 189 -8.95 -13.01 21.44
CA LYS A 189 -9.63 -13.93 22.35
C LYS A 189 -9.06 -13.80 23.75
#